data_AF-A0A954FYU4-F1
#
_entry.id   AF-A0A954FYU4-F1
#
_cell.length_a   1.000
_cell.length_b   1.000
_cell.length_c   1.000
_cell.angle_alpha   90.00
_cell.angle_beta   90.00
_cell.angle_gamma   90.00
#
_symmetry.space_group_name_H-M   'P 1'
#
loop_
_entity.id
_entity.type
_entity.pdbx_description
1 polymer ?
#
loop_
_entity_poly.entity_id
_entity_poly.type
_entity_poly.pdbx_seq_one_letter_code
_entity_poly.pdbx_strand_id
1 'polypeptide(L)'
;MDLKERNGIGNPIRNRLSVLSEWSGRYAVIAIIFAITISYLILLRTVMVVTYADLEKLSLMQGLRLFFVGLQFDVLVAMCFVVPQLLHITFVSNRRIAGRTSRWILDVTWIVAFLFLPFLCIAEFIFFDEFQSRLNYIAFEYIVYPTEVCCNIWQSYPLIELL
;
A
#
# COMPACT_ATOMS: atom_id res chain seq x y z
N MET A 1 9.78 -64.50 -9.59
CA MET A 1 10.61 -64.29 -8.39
C MET A 1 11.36 -62.99 -8.62
N ASP A 2 10.75 -61.87 -8.24
CA ASP A 2 11.01 -61.15 -6.97
C ASP A 2 12.33 -60.36 -7.11
N LEU A 3 12.34 -59.03 -7.12
CA LEU A 3 12.07 -58.22 -5.94
C LEU A 3 11.47 -56.86 -6.32
N LYS A 4 10.20 -56.72 -5.93
CA LYS A 4 9.58 -55.46 -5.55
C LYS A 4 10.28 -54.97 -4.26
N GLU A 5 10.24 -53.67 -4.02
CA GLU A 5 10.57 -53.00 -2.74
C GLU A 5 12.05 -52.68 -2.46
N ARG A 6 12.47 -51.46 -2.81
CA ARG A 6 13.35 -50.69 -1.93
C ARG A 6 12.91 -49.22 -1.82
N ASN A 7 12.20 -48.98 -0.73
CA ASN A 7 12.35 -47.83 0.17
C ASN A 7 11.90 -46.45 -0.33
N GLY A 8 10.57 -46.33 -0.48
CA GLY A 8 9.85 -45.08 -0.26
C GLY A 8 9.76 -44.72 1.23
N ILE A 9 10.86 -44.29 1.85
CA ILE A 9 10.84 -43.61 3.14
C ILE A 9 11.34 -42.18 2.93
N GLY A 10 10.53 -41.39 2.24
CA GLY A 10 10.68 -39.93 2.23
C GLY A 10 10.43 -39.43 3.65
N ASN A 11 11.48 -39.01 4.34
CA ASN A 11 11.44 -38.57 5.73
C ASN A 11 10.29 -37.54 5.94
N PRO A 12 9.25 -37.85 6.74
CA PRO A 12 8.05 -37.01 6.88
C PRO A 12 8.37 -35.62 7.43
N ILE A 13 9.49 -35.49 8.15
CA ILE A 13 10.00 -34.22 8.66
C ILE A 13 10.47 -33.31 7.52
N ARG A 14 11.18 -33.87 6.52
CA ARG A 14 11.67 -33.10 5.37
C ARG A 14 10.53 -32.59 4.50
N ASN A 15 9.46 -33.38 4.39
CA ASN A 15 8.25 -33.01 3.64
C ASN A 15 7.43 -31.92 4.37
N ARG A 16 7.40 -31.92 5.71
CA ARG A 16 6.79 -30.83 6.48
C ARG A 16 7.59 -29.52 6.39
N LEU A 17 8.92 -29.59 6.42
CA LEU A 17 9.78 -28.42 6.28
C LEU A 17 9.71 -27.77 4.89
N SER A 18 9.58 -28.57 3.82
CA SER A 18 9.39 -28.02 2.46
C SER A 18 8.03 -27.36 2.27
N VAL A 19 6.96 -27.93 2.83
CA VAL A 19 5.62 -27.33 2.79
C VAL A 19 5.56 -26.03 3.60
N LEU A 20 6.19 -25.98 4.78
CA LEU A 20 6.31 -24.75 5.58
C LEU A 20 7.16 -23.68 4.89
N SER A 21 8.24 -24.08 4.20
CA SER A 21 9.07 -23.18 3.39
C SER A 21 8.28 -22.56 2.23
N GLU A 22 7.55 -23.36 1.45
CA GLU A 22 6.72 -22.87 0.35
C GLU A 22 5.56 -21.99 0.82
N TRP A 23 4.98 -22.28 1.99
CA TRP A 23 3.98 -21.42 2.62
C TRP A 23 4.61 -20.11 3.08
N SER A 24 5.72 -20.17 3.82
CA SER A 24 6.43 -18.99 4.33
C SER A 24 6.86 -18.03 3.22
N GLY A 25 7.31 -18.54 2.07
CA GLY A 25 7.72 -17.72 0.93
C GLY A 25 6.58 -16.89 0.31
N ARG A 26 5.34 -17.39 0.32
CA ARG A 26 4.19 -16.67 -0.27
C ARG A 26 3.69 -15.54 0.62
N TYR A 27 3.57 -15.81 1.91
CA TYR A 27 3.20 -14.78 2.89
C TYR A 27 4.35 -13.80 3.12
N ALA A 28 5.61 -14.21 2.89
CA ALA A 28 6.75 -13.30 2.93
C ALA A 28 6.65 -12.19 1.89
N VAL A 29 6.21 -12.47 0.66
CA VAL A 29 6.02 -11.42 -0.37
C VAL A 29 4.98 -10.39 0.08
N ILE A 30 3.88 -10.86 0.67
CA ILE A 30 2.83 -9.98 1.21
C ILE A 30 3.37 -9.13 2.37
N ALA A 31 4.14 -9.74 3.28
CA ALA A 31 4.76 -9.03 4.39
C ALA A 31 5.77 -7.98 3.91
N ILE A 32 6.53 -8.26 2.83
CA ILE A 32 7.44 -7.31 2.21
C ILE A 32 6.64 -6.12 1.63
N ILE A 33 5.55 -6.37 0.90
CA ILE A 33 4.69 -5.30 0.37
C ILE A 33 4.16 -4.44 1.51
N PHE A 34 3.62 -5.06 2.55
CA PHE A 34 3.13 -4.36 3.74
C PHE A 34 4.21 -3.46 4.36
N ALA A 35 5.41 -4.00 4.55
CA ALA A 35 6.53 -3.24 5.10
C ALA A 35 6.97 -2.07 4.21
N ILE A 36 7.03 -2.29 2.88
CA ILE A 36 7.33 -1.22 1.92
C ILE A 36 6.27 -0.13 1.99
N THR A 37 4.98 -0.48 1.96
CA THR A 37 3.89 0.50 2.05
C THR A 37 3.96 1.33 3.33
N ILE A 38 4.13 0.68 4.48
CA ILE A 38 4.29 1.37 5.77
C ILE A 38 5.53 2.27 5.75
N SER A 39 6.65 1.82 5.19
CA SER A 39 7.87 2.61 5.13
C SER A 39 7.69 3.91 4.34
N TYR A 40 7.00 3.86 3.19
CA TYR A 40 6.68 5.03 2.38
C TYR A 40 5.74 6.00 3.11
N LEU A 41 4.69 5.49 3.77
CA LEU A 41 3.73 6.34 4.49
C LEU A 41 4.34 7.00 5.73
N ILE A 42 5.20 6.29 6.45
CA ILE A 42 5.97 6.84 7.57
C ILE A 42 6.96 7.90 7.06
N LEU A 43 7.63 7.65 5.95
CA LEU A 43 8.53 8.61 5.33
C LEU A 43 7.78 9.87 4.90
N LEU A 44 6.63 9.73 4.22
CA LEU A 44 5.76 10.83 3.86
C LEU A 44 5.34 11.64 5.09
N ARG A 45 4.88 10.98 6.16
CA ARG A 45 4.54 11.68 7.42
C ARG A 45 5.74 12.43 7.97
N THR A 46 6.91 11.81 7.99
CA THR A 46 8.12 12.42 8.54
C THR A 46 8.48 13.69 7.76
N VAL A 47 8.42 13.62 6.43
CA VAL A 47 8.61 14.79 5.55
C VAL A 47 7.60 15.89 5.90
N MET A 48 6.31 15.57 5.98
CA MET A 48 5.25 16.55 6.25
C MET A 48 5.38 17.20 7.64
N VAL A 49 5.79 16.44 8.65
CA VAL A 49 6.03 16.98 9.99
C VAL A 49 7.20 17.95 9.99
N VAL A 50 8.28 17.61 9.26
CA VAL A 50 9.46 18.50 9.16
C VAL A 50 9.14 19.76 8.35
N THR A 51 8.30 19.68 7.34
CA THR A 51 8.00 20.83 6.47
C THR A 51 6.93 21.76 7.03
N TYR A 52 5.87 21.24 7.67
CA TYR A 52 4.70 22.04 8.06
C TYR A 52 4.51 22.17 9.57
N ALA A 53 5.16 21.36 10.41
CA ALA A 53 4.95 21.43 11.84
C ALA A 53 5.90 22.42 12.51
N ASP A 54 5.36 23.27 13.39
CA ASP A 54 6.14 24.13 14.28
C ASP A 54 6.86 23.27 15.34
N LEU A 55 8.10 22.85 15.03
CA LEU A 55 8.90 21.97 15.90
C LEU A 55 9.16 22.57 17.28
N GLU A 56 9.21 23.90 17.40
CA GLU A 56 9.43 24.60 18.67
C GLU A 56 8.23 24.53 19.62
N LYS A 57 7.01 24.37 19.08
CA LYS A 57 5.78 24.27 19.87
C LYS A 57 5.38 22.83 20.19
N LEU A 58 5.98 21.87 19.48
CA LEU A 58 5.66 20.45 19.62
C LEU A 58 6.32 19.86 20.86
N SER A 59 5.51 19.47 21.84
CA SER A 59 5.97 18.61 22.93
C SER A 59 6.30 17.20 22.41
N LEU A 60 7.31 16.55 22.98
CA LEU A 60 7.66 15.15 22.68
C LEU A 60 6.46 14.20 22.75
N MET A 61 5.57 14.41 23.73
CA MET A 61 4.36 13.59 23.90
C MET A 61 3.35 13.80 22.75
N GLN A 62 3.23 15.03 22.26
CA GLN A 62 2.35 15.35 21.14
C GLN A 62 2.90 14.79 19.83
N GLY A 63 4.22 14.85 19.64
CA GLY A 63 4.91 14.21 18.51
C GLY A 63 4.70 12.69 18.49
N LEU A 64 4.90 12.02 19.63
CA LEU A 64 4.65 10.58 19.75
C LEU A 64 3.18 10.23 19.47
N ARG A 65 2.24 11.02 20.00
CA ARG A 65 0.80 10.81 19.74
C ARG A 65 0.47 10.98 18.25
N LEU A 66 1.03 11.99 17.58
CA LEU A 66 0.86 12.23 16.15
C LEU A 66 1.33 11.02 15.34
N PHE A 67 2.54 10.52 15.61
CA PHE A 67 3.07 9.34 14.92
C PHE A 67 2.27 8.08 15.23
N PHE A 68 1.81 7.89 16.46
CA PHE A 68 1.03 6.72 16.85
C PHE A 68 -0.36 6.69 16.21
N VAL A 69 -1.11 7.79 16.29
CA VAL A 69 -2.42 7.91 15.62
C VAL A 69 -2.24 7.76 14.12
N GLY A 70 -1.23 8.41 13.56
CA GLY A 70 -0.93 8.28 12.15
C GLY A 70 -0.57 6.84 11.74
N LEU A 71 0.20 6.12 12.55
CA LEU A 71 0.58 4.73 12.25
C LEU A 71 -0.66 3.83 12.16
N GLN A 72 -1.70 4.08 12.95
CA GLN A 72 -2.97 3.35 12.85
C GLN A 72 -3.61 3.53 11.46
N PHE A 73 -3.61 4.76 10.95
CA PHE A 73 -4.11 5.03 9.59
C PHE A 73 -3.21 4.42 8.51
N ASP A 74 -1.89 4.47 8.68
CA ASP A 74 -0.96 3.86 7.71
C ASP A 74 -1.17 2.35 7.63
N VAL A 75 -1.39 1.70 8.78
CA VAL A 75 -1.73 0.27 8.85
C VAL A 75 -3.05 -0.02 8.15
N LEU A 76 -4.08 0.81 8.35
CA LEU A 76 -5.36 0.65 7.67
C LEU A 76 -5.20 0.75 6.14
N VAL A 77 -4.45 1.76 5.65
CA VAL A 77 -4.17 1.93 4.22
C VAL A 77 -3.37 0.76 3.67
N ALA A 78 -2.32 0.32 4.37
CA ALA A 78 -1.51 -0.83 3.97
C ALA A 78 -2.33 -2.13 3.95
N MET A 79 -3.28 -2.30 4.87
CA MET A 79 -4.23 -3.41 4.85
C MET A 79 -5.11 -3.40 3.59
N CYS A 80 -5.56 -2.24 3.12
CA CYS A 80 -6.33 -2.16 1.87
C CYS A 80 -5.56 -2.70 0.65
N PHE A 81 -4.23 -2.53 0.60
CA PHE A 81 -3.40 -3.12 -0.45
C PHE A 81 -3.16 -4.63 -0.26
N VAL A 82 -3.02 -5.08 0.98
CA VAL A 82 -2.66 -6.46 1.31
C VAL A 82 -3.85 -7.42 1.33
N VAL A 83 -5.01 -6.98 1.81
CA VAL A 83 -6.20 -7.83 2.01
C VAL A 83 -6.65 -8.51 0.69
N PRO A 84 -6.77 -7.82 -0.45
CA PRO A 84 -7.15 -8.47 -1.72
C PRO A 84 -6.19 -9.60 -2.10
N GLN A 85 -4.89 -9.38 -1.91
CA GLN A 85 -3.82 -10.34 -2.19
C GLN A 85 -3.88 -11.55 -1.25
N LEU A 86 -4.11 -11.29 0.04
CA LEU A 86 -4.19 -12.30 1.08
C LEU A 86 -5.42 -13.20 0.86
N LEU A 87 -6.57 -12.62 0.54
CA LEU A 87 -7.78 -13.37 0.19
C LEU A 87 -7.54 -14.22 -1.06
N HIS A 88 -6.93 -13.65 -2.10
CA HIS A 88 -6.62 -14.39 -3.32
C HIS A 88 -5.75 -15.63 -3.07
N ILE A 89 -4.68 -15.52 -2.28
CA ILE A 89 -3.80 -16.66 -1.94
C ILE A 89 -4.51 -17.67 -1.03
N THR A 90 -5.39 -17.21 -0.15
CA THR A 90 -6.12 -18.08 0.81
C THR A 90 -7.21 -18.90 0.13
N PHE A 91 -7.97 -18.30 -0.79
CA PHE A 91 -9.11 -18.96 -1.44
C PHE A 91 -8.72 -19.79 -2.67
N VAL A 92 -7.60 -19.49 -3.32
CA VAL A 92 -7.19 -20.20 -4.54
C VAL A 92 -6.35 -21.43 -4.20
N SER A 93 -6.81 -22.62 -4.62
CA SER A 93 -6.08 -23.88 -4.43
C SER A 93 -4.67 -23.85 -5.04
N ASN A 94 -3.71 -24.51 -4.38
CA ASN A 94 -2.28 -24.53 -4.73
C ASN A 94 -1.99 -24.85 -6.21
N ARG A 95 -2.85 -25.63 -6.87
CA ARG A 95 -2.71 -26.00 -8.29
C ARG A 95 -3.11 -24.86 -9.26
N ARG A 96 -4.01 -23.96 -8.85
CA ARG A 96 -4.45 -22.79 -9.65
C ARG A 96 -3.60 -21.54 -9.40
N ILE A 97 -2.89 -21.47 -8.27
CA ILE A 97 -1.91 -20.39 -8.00
C ILE A 97 -0.77 -20.38 -9.02
N ALA A 98 -0.36 -21.56 -9.50
CA ALA A 98 0.65 -21.67 -10.57
C ALA A 98 0.14 -21.22 -11.95
N GLY A 99 -1.17 -21.01 -12.11
CA GLY A 99 -1.80 -20.61 -13.36
C GLY A 99 -1.48 -19.17 -13.77
N ARG A 100 -1.56 -18.89 -15.07
CA ARG A 100 -1.21 -17.60 -15.67
C ARG A 100 -1.97 -16.41 -15.06
N THR A 101 -3.25 -16.60 -14.74
CA THR A 101 -4.11 -15.56 -14.14
C THR A 101 -3.67 -15.18 -12.72
N SER A 102 -3.33 -16.16 -11.89
CA SER A 102 -2.87 -15.91 -10.52
C SER A 102 -1.54 -15.15 -10.51
N ARG A 103 -0.62 -15.51 -11.41
CA ARG A 103 0.65 -14.77 -11.57
C ARG A 103 0.40 -13.32 -12.02
N TRP A 104 -0.48 -13.13 -12.99
CA TRP A 104 -0.83 -11.80 -13.47
C TRP A 104 -1.41 -10.90 -12.37
N ILE A 105 -2.26 -11.43 -11.48
CA ILE A 105 -2.80 -10.68 -10.32
C ILE A 105 -1.67 -10.25 -9.36
N LEU A 106 -0.72 -11.16 -9.08
CA LEU A 106 0.44 -10.85 -8.24
C LEU A 106 1.32 -9.78 -8.88
N ASP A 107 1.59 -9.89 -10.18
CA ASP A 107 2.42 -8.95 -10.95
C ASP A 107 1.77 -7.56 -11.02
N VAL A 108 0.47 -7.48 -11.30
CA VAL A 108 -0.29 -6.23 -11.32
C VAL A 108 -0.25 -5.56 -9.95
N THR A 109 -0.41 -6.33 -8.87
CA THR A 109 -0.34 -5.77 -7.51
C THR A 109 1.05 -5.21 -7.21
N TRP A 110 2.11 -5.87 -7.69
CA TRP A 110 3.48 -5.37 -7.61
C TRP A 110 3.66 -4.05 -8.36
N ILE A 111 3.15 -3.98 -9.59
CA ILE A 111 3.21 -2.76 -10.40
C ILE A 111 2.44 -1.63 -9.73
N VAL A 112 1.24 -1.91 -9.20
CA VAL A 112 0.45 -0.92 -8.46
C VAL A 112 1.23 -0.45 -7.23
N ALA A 113 1.80 -1.34 -6.43
CA ALA A 113 2.58 -0.94 -5.26
C ALA A 113 3.82 -0.09 -5.63
N PHE A 114 4.53 -0.41 -6.71
CA PHE A 114 5.73 0.33 -7.12
C PHE A 114 5.45 1.65 -7.83
N LEU A 115 4.39 1.73 -8.63
CA LEU A 115 4.10 2.90 -9.46
C LEU A 115 3.08 3.83 -8.78
N PHE A 116 2.03 3.26 -8.20
CA PHE A 116 0.91 4.02 -7.67
C PHE A 116 1.20 4.59 -6.27
N LEU A 117 1.93 3.85 -5.43
CA LEU A 117 2.22 4.29 -4.07
C LEU A 117 3.06 5.59 -4.03
N PRO A 118 4.16 5.74 -4.81
CA PRO A 118 4.92 6.98 -4.83
C PRO A 118 4.11 8.14 -5.41
N PHE A 119 3.30 7.88 -6.46
CA PHE A 119 2.39 8.86 -7.02
C PHE A 119 1.39 9.37 -5.96
N LEU A 120 0.79 8.47 -5.19
CA LEU A 120 -0.13 8.82 -4.11
C LEU A 120 0.56 9.67 -3.03
N CYS A 121 1.80 9.32 -2.65
CA CYS A 121 2.57 10.10 -1.68
C CYS A 121 2.85 11.53 -2.18
N ILE A 122 3.20 11.69 -3.46
CA ILE A 122 3.44 13.01 -4.07
C ILE A 122 2.15 13.80 -4.15
N ALA A 123 1.06 13.20 -4.62
CA ALA A 123 -0.24 13.83 -4.71
C ALA A 123 -0.74 14.27 -3.33
N GLU A 124 -0.55 13.44 -2.30
CA GLU A 124 -0.92 13.76 -0.93
C GLU A 124 -0.06 14.90 -0.36
N PHE A 125 1.24 14.94 -0.66
CA PHE A 125 2.11 16.04 -0.25
C PHE A 125 1.66 17.38 -0.86
N ILE A 126 1.40 17.41 -2.17
CA ILE A 126 0.94 18.63 -2.87
C ILE A 126 -0.45 19.05 -2.36
N PHE A 127 -1.35 18.10 -2.16
CA PHE A 127 -2.69 18.38 -1.63
C PHE A 127 -2.61 18.96 -0.20
N PHE A 128 -1.69 18.44 0.62
CA PHE A 128 -1.50 18.96 1.97
C PHE A 128 -0.91 20.37 1.97
N ASP A 129 -0.02 20.71 1.03
CA ASP A 129 0.50 22.07 0.87
C ASP A 129 -0.65 23.08 0.71
N GLU A 130 -1.57 22.78 -0.20
CA GLU A 130 -2.70 23.64 -0.55
C GLU A 130 -3.79 23.69 0.54
N PHE A 131 -4.21 22.53 1.04
CA PHE A 131 -5.40 22.42 1.89
C PHE A 131 -5.09 22.24 3.38
N GLN A 132 -3.82 22.07 3.75
CA GLN A 132 -3.36 21.74 5.11
C GLN A 132 -4.13 20.55 5.71
N SER A 133 -4.56 19.64 4.85
CA SER A 133 -5.32 18.43 5.15
C SER A 133 -4.78 17.28 4.31
N ARG A 134 -4.87 16.06 4.83
CA ARG A 134 -4.61 14.84 4.06
C ARG A 134 -5.68 14.68 2.97
N LEU A 135 -5.39 13.84 1.96
CA LEU A 135 -6.37 13.45 0.94
C LEU A 135 -7.65 12.93 1.62
N ASN A 136 -8.76 13.59 1.32
CA ASN A 136 -10.07 13.32 1.91
C ASN A 136 -11.15 13.29 0.81
N TYR A 137 -12.42 13.24 1.22
CA TYR A 137 -13.55 13.18 0.28
C TYR A 137 -13.66 14.42 -0.63
N ILE A 138 -13.15 15.59 -0.22
CA ILE A 138 -13.19 16.82 -1.05
C ILE A 138 -12.35 16.62 -2.32
N ALA A 139 -11.21 15.93 -2.22
CA ALA A 139 -10.40 15.60 -3.39
C ALA A 139 -11.18 14.75 -4.41
N PHE A 140 -12.13 13.93 -3.95
CA PHE A 140 -13.01 13.16 -4.82
C PHE A 140 -14.12 14.03 -5.44
N GLU A 141 -14.69 14.98 -4.70
CA GLU A 141 -15.67 15.93 -5.24
C GLU A 141 -15.10 16.73 -6.42
N TYR A 142 -13.81 17.08 -6.39
CA TYR A 142 -13.14 17.73 -7.53
C TYR A 142 -13.08 16.88 -8.80
N ILE A 143 -13.04 15.55 -8.67
CA ILE A 143 -13.03 14.63 -9.80
C ILE A 143 -14.45 14.44 -10.35
N VAL A 144 -15.45 14.40 -9.46
CA VAL A 144 -16.86 14.17 -9.84
C VAL A 144 -17.53 15.42 -10.42
N TYR A 145 -17.16 16.62 -9.95
CA TYR A 145 -17.75 17.89 -10.37
C TYR A 145 -16.76 18.82 -11.07
N PRO A 146 -16.14 18.39 -12.20
CA PRO A 146 -15.08 19.16 -12.85
C PRO A 146 -15.59 20.49 -13.42
N THR A 147 -16.86 20.57 -13.83
CA THR A 147 -17.44 21.79 -14.40
C THR A 147 -17.56 22.92 -13.39
N GLU A 148 -17.94 22.59 -12.15
CA GLU A 148 -18.07 23.59 -11.08
C GLU A 148 -16.70 24.09 -10.65
N VAL A 149 -15.73 23.18 -10.50
CA VAL A 149 -14.34 23.53 -10.17
C VAL A 149 -13.71 24.39 -11.26
N CYS A 150 -13.84 24.01 -12.53
CA CYS A 150 -13.30 24.79 -13.64
C CYS A 150 -13.95 26.18 -13.74
N CYS A 151 -15.26 26.28 -13.51
CA CYS A 151 -15.95 27.57 -13.51
C CYS A 151 -15.49 28.46 -12.34
N ASN A 152 -15.35 27.89 -11.14
CA ASN A 152 -14.82 28.59 -9.97
C ASN A 152 -13.38 29.10 -10.19
N ILE A 153 -12.51 28.28 -10.79
CA ILE A 153 -11.14 28.69 -11.14
C ILE A 153 -11.16 29.82 -12.16
N TRP A 154 -11.99 29.72 -13.21
CA TRP A 154 -12.10 30.73 -14.25
C TRP A 154 -12.61 32.08 -13.73
N GLN A 155 -13.56 32.06 -12.80
CA GLN A 155 -14.07 33.27 -12.14
C GLN A 155 -13.06 33.87 -11.15
N SER A 156 -12.32 33.02 -10.43
CA SER A 156 -11.36 33.47 -9.41
C SER A 156 -10.04 33.96 -10.01
N TYR A 157 -9.68 33.45 -11.19
CA TYR A 157 -8.49 33.85 -11.94
C TYR A 157 -8.89 34.18 -13.39
N PRO A 158 -9.40 35.40 -13.66
CA PRO A 158 -9.73 35.82 -15.01
C PRO A 158 -8.43 36.01 -15.82
N LEU A 159 -7.92 34.91 -16.38
CA LEU A 159 -6.70 34.88 -17.18
C LEU A 159 -6.78 35.76 -18.43
N ILE A 160 -8.00 36.10 -18.87
CA ILE A 160 -8.26 36.95 -20.02
C ILE A 160 -8.04 38.44 -19.72
N GLU A 161 -8.26 38.90 -18.48
CA GLU A 161 -8.08 40.33 -18.15
C GLU A 161 -6.60 40.74 -18.02
N LEU A 162 -5.70 39.77 -17.91
CA LEU A 162 -4.25 39.97 -17.79
C LEU A 162 -3.51 39.91 -19.14
N LEU A 163 -4.20 39.65 -20.25
CA LEU A 163 -3.66 39.53 -21.62
C LEU A 163 -4.02 40.76 -22.46
#